data_AF-A0A0J8RQG0-F1
#
_entry.id   AF-A0A0J8RQG0-F1
#
_cell.length_a   1.000
_cell.length_b   1.000
_cell.length_c   1.000
_cell.angle_alpha   90.00
_cell.angle_beta   90.00
_cell.angle_gamma   90.00
#
_symmetry.space_group_name_H-M   'P 1'
#
loop_
_entity.id
_entity.type
_entity.pdbx_description
1 polymer ?
#
loop_
_entity_poly.entity_id
_entity_poly.type
_entity_poly.pdbx_seq_one_letter_code
_entity_poly.pdbx_strand_id
1 'polypeptide(L)'
;MEKYSQFRDRASGIAPFLPVVGQVQPLTFALKLVLFCIRLPLFAFALFVYFGVLQWLPIGSLGKKACLWAIAGVAGLWWADLHIDGVKKGSLARQHANRLPQPGSVIASSFTSPIDSLYLAAVFDPIFTVSYPSTQKLRRVSLFQAILHAFSIPQTHPSSSDLTDLPSLLKQYPHHCIVVYPECTPTNGKGILELSPSITSAHRWC
;
A
#
# COMPACT_ATOMS: atom_id res chain seq x y z
N MET A 1 -11.86 18.98 -20.04
CA MET A 1 -11.00 17.84 -19.64
C MET A 1 -11.74 16.49 -19.57
N GLU A 2 -13.05 16.43 -19.81
CA GLU A 2 -13.84 15.19 -19.68
C GLU A 2 -13.52 14.11 -20.72
N LYS A 3 -13.04 14.48 -21.91
CA LYS A 3 -12.76 13.54 -23.02
C LYS A 3 -11.74 12.46 -22.69
N TYR A 4 -10.76 12.75 -21.84
CA TYR A 4 -9.71 11.78 -21.46
C TYR A 4 -10.05 10.97 -20.20
N SER A 5 -11.15 11.31 -19.51
CA SER A 5 -11.59 10.58 -18.31
C SER A 5 -12.07 9.16 -18.63
N GLN A 6 -12.54 8.93 -19.87
CA GLN A 6 -13.01 7.62 -20.34
C GLN A 6 -11.88 6.57 -20.41
N PHE A 7 -10.64 7.01 -20.65
CA PHE A 7 -9.48 6.13 -20.75
C PHE A 7 -8.80 5.88 -19.40
N ARG A 8 -9.38 6.37 -18.30
CA ARG A 8 -8.89 6.07 -16.97
C ARG A 8 -9.28 4.66 -16.60
N ASP A 9 -8.29 3.83 -16.32
CA ASP A 9 -8.55 2.51 -15.74
C ASP A 9 -9.09 2.69 -14.31
N ARG A 10 -10.24 2.07 -14.05
CA ARG A 10 -10.89 2.14 -12.72
C ARG A 10 -10.17 1.28 -11.70
N ALA A 11 -9.54 0.18 -12.12
CA ALA A 11 -8.87 -0.75 -11.23
C ALA A 11 -7.52 -0.19 -10.75
N SER A 12 -6.66 0.24 -11.68
CA SER A 12 -5.35 0.83 -11.33
C SER A 12 -5.41 2.33 -10.99
N GLY A 13 -6.48 3.03 -11.37
CA GLY A 13 -6.58 4.49 -11.25
C GLY A 13 -5.72 5.25 -12.26
N ILE A 14 -5.02 4.56 -13.16
CA ILE A 14 -4.09 5.16 -14.11
C ILE A 14 -4.86 5.85 -15.24
N ALA A 15 -4.44 7.09 -15.54
CA ALA A 15 -5.05 7.91 -16.57
C ALA A 15 -4.00 8.34 -17.61
N PRO A 16 -3.76 7.52 -18.65
CA PRO A 16 -2.58 7.67 -19.53
C PRO A 16 -2.60 8.94 -20.38
N PHE A 17 -3.78 9.46 -20.72
CA PHE A 17 -3.93 10.62 -21.60
C PHE A 17 -4.22 11.93 -20.85
N LEU A 18 -4.22 11.92 -19.53
CA LEU A 18 -4.38 13.13 -18.74
C LEU A 18 -3.04 13.88 -18.70
N PRO A 19 -2.96 15.11 -19.22
CA PRO A 19 -1.72 15.88 -19.19
C PRO A 19 -1.32 16.20 -17.76
N VAL A 20 -0.02 16.12 -17.46
CA VAL A 20 0.51 16.58 -16.18
C VAL A 20 0.56 18.10 -16.20
N VAL A 21 -0.50 18.73 -15.69
CA VAL A 21 -0.56 20.19 -15.53
C VAL A 21 0.28 20.58 -14.31
N GLY A 22 1.46 21.15 -14.56
CA GLY A 22 2.42 21.57 -13.54
C GLY A 22 2.41 23.07 -13.25
N GLN A 23 1.25 23.72 -13.17
CA GLN A 23 1.21 25.13 -12.77
C GLN A 23 1.22 25.26 -11.25
N VAL A 24 2.39 25.60 -10.70
CA VAL A 24 2.56 25.93 -9.28
C VAL A 24 2.60 27.44 -9.13
N GLN A 25 1.55 28.01 -8.54
CA GLN A 25 1.55 29.41 -8.14
C GLN A 25 2.49 29.59 -6.94
N PRO A 26 3.38 30.61 -6.94
CA PRO A 26 4.44 30.74 -5.94
C PRO A 26 3.88 30.95 -4.53
N LEU A 27 2.77 31.68 -4.38
CA LEU A 27 2.11 31.89 -3.09
C LEU A 27 1.56 30.57 -2.51
N THR A 28 0.90 29.78 -3.36
CA THR A 28 0.36 28.47 -2.99
C THR A 28 1.48 27.50 -2.62
N PHE A 29 2.61 27.56 -3.32
CA PHE A 29 3.81 26.79 -2.99
C PHE A 29 4.38 27.18 -1.63
N ALA A 30 4.56 28.48 -1.37
CA ALA A 30 5.07 28.98 -0.09
C ALA A 30 4.17 28.57 1.08
N LEU A 31 2.84 28.69 0.95
CA LEU A 31 1.90 28.27 1.98
C LEU A 31 1.97 26.75 2.23
N LYS A 32 2.06 25.94 1.17
CA LYS A 32 2.25 24.49 1.27
C LYS A 32 3.57 24.12 1.96
N LEU A 33 4.64 24.87 1.69
CA LEU A 33 5.94 24.66 2.31
C LEU A 33 5.89 24.94 3.82
N VAL A 34 5.25 26.05 4.23
CA VAL A 34 5.07 26.37 5.65
C VAL A 34 4.25 25.28 6.36
N LEU A 35 3.14 24.85 5.75
CA LEU A 35 2.33 23.75 6.29
C LEU A 35 3.11 22.44 6.39
N PHE A 36 3.97 22.15 5.40
CA PHE A 36 4.85 20.99 5.43
C PHE A 36 5.86 21.08 6.57
N CYS A 37 6.53 22.21 6.75
CA CYS A 37 7.49 22.43 7.84
C CYS A 37 6.86 22.30 9.23
N ILE A 38 5.61 22.71 9.41
CA ILE A 38 4.88 22.56 10.68
C ILE A 38 4.46 21.10 10.91
N ARG A 39 3.99 20.40 9.87
CA ARG A 39 3.50 19.01 10.00
C ARG A 39 4.62 17.98 10.09
N LEU A 40 5.76 18.22 9.42
CA LEU A 40 6.88 17.30 9.40
C LEU A 40 7.39 16.89 10.80
N PRO A 41 7.62 17.80 11.77
CA PRO A 41 8.07 17.40 13.10
C PRO A 41 7.00 16.60 13.86
N LEU A 42 5.72 16.95 13.71
CA LEU A 42 4.61 16.19 14.31
C LEU A 42 4.53 14.78 13.73
N PHE A 43 4.69 14.66 12.41
CA PHE A 43 4.68 13.38 11.72
C PHE A 43 5.88 12.52 12.12
N ALA A 44 7.08 13.10 12.13
CA ALA A 44 8.30 12.41 12.57
C ALA A 44 8.20 11.94 14.02
N PHE A 45 7.64 12.77 14.91
CA PHE A 45 7.37 12.39 16.30
C PHE A 45 6.39 11.23 16.39
N ALA A 46 5.27 11.26 15.66
CA ALA A 46 4.29 10.18 15.63
C ALA A 46 4.89 8.86 15.13
N LEU A 47 5.72 8.91 14.07
CA LEU A 47 6.46 7.74 13.57
C LEU A 47 7.43 7.20 14.62
N PHE A 48 8.20 8.08 15.27
CA PHE A 48 9.15 7.69 16.30
C PHE A 48 8.46 7.02 17.49
N VAL A 49 7.36 7.59 17.97
CA VAL A 49 6.58 7.00 19.08
C VAL A 49 6.02 5.64 18.68
N TYR A 50 5.52 5.50 17.45
CA TYR A 50 4.95 4.24 16.99
C TYR A 50 5.98 3.14 16.80
N PHE A 51 7.00 3.38 15.97
CA PHE A 51 8.04 2.38 15.67
C PHE A 51 9.07 2.24 16.79
N GLY A 52 9.26 3.25 17.64
CA GLY A 52 10.20 3.20 18.76
C GLY A 52 9.64 2.57 20.03
N VAL A 53 8.34 2.79 20.31
CA VAL A 53 7.73 2.41 21.59
C VAL A 53 6.49 1.54 21.40
N LEU A 54 5.45 2.08 20.76
CA LEU A 54 4.13 1.43 20.72
C LEU A 54 4.15 0.06 20.04
N GLN A 55 4.96 -0.14 19.01
CA GLN A 55 5.04 -1.42 18.32
C GLN A 55 5.55 -2.58 19.20
N TRP A 56 6.28 -2.26 20.28
CA TRP A 56 6.84 -3.24 21.20
C TRP A 56 5.87 -3.58 22.34
N LEU A 57 4.86 -2.74 22.56
CA LEU A 57 3.80 -3.03 23.51
C LEU A 57 2.79 -3.99 22.86
N PRO A 58 2.13 -4.86 23.66
CA PRO A 58 1.07 -5.76 23.19
C PRO A 58 -0.23 -4.99 22.94
N ILE A 59 -0.16 -3.97 22.08
CA ILE A 59 -1.29 -3.19 21.64
C ILE A 59 -2.02 -4.07 20.63
N GLY A 60 -3.19 -4.58 21.01
CA GLY A 60 -4.00 -5.43 20.13
C GLY A 60 -4.23 -4.79 18.76
N SER A 61 -4.71 -5.57 17.79
CA SER A 61 -4.87 -5.14 16.39
C SER A 61 -5.67 -3.84 16.23
N LEU A 62 -6.67 -3.60 17.08
CA LEU A 62 -7.44 -2.37 17.08
C LEU A 62 -6.60 -1.14 17.44
N GLY A 63 -5.77 -1.22 18.48
CA GLY A 63 -4.92 -0.11 18.89
C GLY A 63 -3.82 0.17 17.88
N LYS A 64 -3.25 -0.89 17.28
CA LYS A 64 -2.31 -0.76 16.15
C LYS A 64 -2.96 0.03 15.00
N LYS A 65 -4.16 -0.35 14.58
CA LYS A 65 -4.90 0.35 13.52
C LYS A 65 -5.19 1.80 13.87
N ALA A 66 -5.63 2.07 15.11
CA ALA A 66 -5.89 3.43 15.59
C ALA A 66 -4.63 4.31 15.53
N CYS A 67 -3.48 3.78 15.96
CA CYS A 67 -2.20 4.49 15.86
C CYS A 67 -1.80 4.76 14.41
N LEU A 68 -1.96 3.79 13.51
CA LEU A 68 -1.64 3.97 12.09
C LEU A 68 -2.57 5.01 11.42
N TRP A 69 -3.85 5.02 11.77
CA TRP A 69 -4.79 6.06 11.33
C TRP A 69 -4.44 7.44 11.90
N ALA A 70 -3.96 7.52 13.14
CA ALA A 70 -3.45 8.77 13.70
C ALA A 70 -2.22 9.28 12.93
N ILE A 71 -1.28 8.41 12.57
CA ILE A 71 -0.10 8.75 11.75
C ILE A 71 -0.53 9.24 10.37
N ALA A 72 -1.45 8.54 9.70
CA ALA A 72 -2.04 8.98 8.43
C ALA A 72 -2.73 10.34 8.58
N GLY A 73 -3.46 10.53 9.69
CA GLY A 73 -4.02 11.80 10.12
C GLY A 73 -3.00 12.93 10.15
N VAL A 74 -1.88 12.75 10.84
CA VAL A 74 -0.84 13.78 10.93
C VAL A 74 -0.21 14.08 9.57
N ALA A 75 -0.09 13.09 8.69
CA ALA A 75 0.36 13.25 7.30
C ALA A 75 -0.64 13.99 6.39
N GLY A 76 -1.86 14.28 6.86
CA GLY A 76 -2.92 14.92 6.09
C GLY A 76 -3.82 13.95 5.31
N LEU A 77 -3.68 12.64 5.55
CA LEU A 77 -4.50 11.58 4.94
C LEU A 77 -5.69 11.28 5.85
N TRP A 78 -6.70 12.15 5.81
CA TRP A 78 -7.86 12.06 6.73
C TRP A 78 -9.01 11.24 6.15
N TRP A 79 -9.13 11.24 4.82
CA TRP A 79 -10.20 10.58 4.10
C TRP A 79 -9.61 9.92 2.85
N ALA A 80 -9.66 8.59 2.82
CA ALA A 80 -9.42 7.82 1.62
C ALA A 80 -10.73 7.12 1.26
N ASP A 81 -11.33 7.51 0.14
CA ASP A 81 -12.50 6.82 -0.36
C ASP A 81 -12.08 5.43 -0.86
N LEU A 82 -12.40 4.38 -0.10
CA LEU A 82 -12.28 3.01 -0.57
C LEU A 82 -13.30 2.79 -1.69
N HIS A 83 -12.81 2.76 -2.93
CA HIS A 83 -13.61 2.41 -4.09
C HIS A 83 -13.44 0.92 -4.41
N ILE A 84 -14.54 0.18 -4.40
CA ILE A 84 -14.58 -1.23 -4.80
C ILE A 84 -15.09 -1.29 -6.24
N ASP A 85 -14.36 -1.99 -7.11
CA ASP A 85 -14.79 -2.15 -8.49
C ASP A 85 -16.09 -2.95 -8.61
N GLY A 86 -16.98 -2.51 -9.49
CA GLY A 86 -18.29 -3.11 -9.71
C GLY A 86 -19.39 -2.79 -8.67
N VAL A 87 -19.16 -1.90 -7.69
CA VAL A 87 -20.18 -1.53 -6.69
C VAL A 87 -20.48 -0.02 -6.72
N LYS A 88 -21.76 0.34 -6.88
CA LYS A 88 -22.22 1.74 -6.79
C LYS A 88 -22.09 2.26 -5.34
N LYS A 89 -21.60 3.50 -5.16
CA LYS A 89 -21.59 4.22 -3.87
C LYS A 89 -23.00 4.17 -3.26
N GLY A 90 -23.19 3.40 -2.19
CA GLY A 90 -24.49 3.18 -1.51
C GLY A 90 -24.94 1.72 -1.39
N SER A 91 -24.43 0.79 -2.22
CA SER A 91 -24.71 -0.65 -2.09
C SER A 91 -23.69 -1.38 -1.17
N LEU A 92 -22.68 -0.66 -0.71
CA LEU A 92 -21.55 -1.16 0.09
C LEU A 92 -21.99 -1.82 1.40
N ALA A 93 -23.01 -1.27 2.08
CA ALA A 93 -23.50 -1.80 3.35
C ALA A 93 -24.13 -3.21 3.24
N ARG A 94 -24.66 -3.60 2.07
CA ARG A 94 -25.32 -4.90 1.87
C ARG A 94 -24.41 -5.99 1.29
N GLN A 95 -23.32 -5.62 0.62
CA GLN A 95 -22.39 -6.57 -0.04
C GLN A 95 -21.04 -6.71 0.69
N HIS A 96 -20.94 -6.15 1.89
CA HIS A 96 -19.68 -5.90 2.60
C HIS A 96 -18.87 -7.16 2.96
N ALA A 97 -19.52 -8.28 3.26
CA ALA A 97 -18.84 -9.44 3.85
C ALA A 97 -17.98 -10.24 2.84
N ASN A 98 -18.43 -10.42 1.60
CA ASN A 98 -17.74 -11.28 0.63
C ASN A 98 -16.87 -10.54 -0.39
N ARG A 99 -16.90 -9.20 -0.41
CA ARG A 99 -16.15 -8.37 -1.37
C ARG A 99 -14.89 -7.75 -0.78
N LEU A 100 -14.76 -7.72 0.54
CA LEU A 100 -13.54 -7.28 1.20
C LEU A 100 -12.55 -8.45 1.34
N PRO A 101 -11.24 -8.18 1.31
CA PRO A 101 -10.21 -9.17 1.64
C PRO A 101 -10.51 -9.81 3.00
N GLN A 102 -10.78 -11.12 2.98
CA GLN A 102 -10.96 -11.92 4.19
C GLN A 102 -9.62 -12.46 4.70
N PRO A 103 -9.53 -12.88 5.96
CA PRO A 103 -8.38 -13.64 6.46
C PRO A 103 -8.02 -14.80 5.49
N GLY A 104 -6.73 -14.94 5.17
CA GLY A 104 -6.26 -15.92 4.19
C GLY A 104 -6.37 -15.48 2.73
N SER A 105 -6.78 -14.24 2.46
CA SER A 105 -6.73 -13.66 1.11
C SER A 105 -5.38 -13.02 0.77
N VAL A 106 -5.08 -12.97 -0.52
CA VAL A 106 -3.90 -12.29 -1.06
C VAL A 106 -4.35 -11.00 -1.72
N ILE A 107 -3.79 -9.90 -1.25
CA ILE A 107 -4.01 -8.55 -1.79
C ILE A 107 -2.85 -8.22 -2.73
N ALA A 108 -3.11 -8.26 -4.04
CA ALA A 108 -2.19 -7.70 -5.02
C ALA A 108 -2.47 -6.20 -5.15
N SER A 109 -1.49 -5.38 -4.80
CA SER A 109 -1.59 -3.91 -4.85
C SER A 109 -0.51 -3.34 -5.76
N SER A 110 -0.84 -2.29 -6.51
CA SER A 110 0.19 -1.44 -7.11
C SER A 110 1.05 -0.83 -6.00
N PHE A 111 2.30 -0.50 -6.34
CA PHE A 111 3.23 0.13 -5.42
C PHE A 111 3.64 1.49 -5.98
N THR A 112 3.05 2.56 -5.48
CA THR A 112 3.26 3.92 -5.99
C THR A 112 3.91 4.82 -4.95
N SER A 113 3.65 4.54 -3.66
CA SER A 113 4.04 5.41 -2.56
C SER A 113 4.21 4.60 -1.26
N PRO A 114 5.07 5.05 -0.32
CA PRO A 114 5.09 4.51 1.04
C PRO A 114 3.73 4.58 1.75
N ILE A 115 2.85 5.49 1.32
CA ILE A 115 1.49 5.64 1.83
C ILE A 115 0.66 4.38 1.58
N ASP A 116 0.93 3.64 0.49
CA ASP A 116 0.17 2.45 0.12
C ASP A 116 0.32 1.37 1.21
N SER A 117 1.55 1.14 1.69
CA SER A 117 1.83 0.22 2.79
C SER A 117 1.20 0.68 4.11
N LEU A 118 1.27 1.97 4.41
CA LEU A 118 0.68 2.55 5.61
C LEU A 118 -0.85 2.36 5.62
N TYR A 119 -1.50 2.68 4.51
CA TYR A 119 -2.95 2.56 4.36
C TYR A 119 -3.42 1.11 4.47
N LEU A 120 -2.77 0.19 3.75
CA LEU A 120 -3.10 -1.23 3.82
C LEU A 120 -2.93 -1.78 5.24
N ALA A 121 -1.90 -1.34 5.97
CA ALA A 121 -1.71 -1.71 7.37
C ALA A 121 -2.81 -1.18 8.29
N ALA A 122 -3.24 0.07 8.10
CA ALA A 122 -4.28 0.69 8.90
C ALA A 122 -5.67 0.04 8.69
N VAL A 123 -5.95 -0.46 7.48
CA VAL A 123 -7.24 -1.08 7.13
C VAL A 123 -7.24 -2.57 7.46
N PHE A 124 -6.31 -3.33 6.90
CA PHE A 124 -6.38 -4.80 6.87
C PHE A 124 -5.45 -5.49 7.87
N ASP A 125 -4.47 -4.79 8.45
CA ASP A 125 -3.39 -5.38 9.25
C ASP A 125 -2.73 -6.61 8.56
N PRO A 126 -2.21 -6.45 7.32
CA PRO A 126 -1.70 -7.56 6.54
C PRO A 126 -0.22 -7.84 6.80
N ILE A 127 0.23 -8.97 6.27
CA ILE A 127 1.65 -9.31 6.19
C ILE A 127 2.19 -8.78 4.87
N PHE A 128 3.25 -7.98 4.94
CA PHE A 128 3.88 -7.40 3.76
C PHE A 128 4.94 -8.33 3.19
N THR A 129 5.02 -8.33 1.86
CA THR A 129 6.01 -9.09 1.10
C THR A 129 6.65 -8.23 0.02
N VAL A 130 7.90 -8.56 -0.32
CA VAL A 130 8.64 -8.01 -1.46
C VAL A 130 8.76 -9.09 -2.53
N SER A 131 8.39 -8.73 -3.76
CA SER A 131 8.52 -9.56 -4.95
C SER A 131 9.78 -9.20 -5.74
N TYR A 132 10.25 -10.13 -6.55
CA TYR A 132 11.39 -9.96 -7.43
C TYR A 132 11.02 -10.43 -8.84
N PRO A 133 11.47 -9.74 -9.91
CA PRO A 133 11.07 -10.08 -11.27
C PRO A 133 11.56 -11.47 -11.70
N SER A 134 12.69 -11.94 -11.18
CA SER A 134 13.31 -13.20 -11.62
C SER A 134 12.84 -14.45 -10.88
N THR A 135 11.95 -14.35 -9.88
CA THR A 135 11.58 -15.50 -9.05
C THR A 135 10.12 -15.47 -8.58
N GLN A 136 9.53 -16.66 -8.40
CA GLN A 136 8.21 -16.82 -7.79
C GLN A 136 8.23 -16.64 -6.27
N LYS A 137 9.43 -16.64 -5.67
CA LYS A 137 9.58 -16.51 -4.23
C LYS A 137 9.45 -15.06 -3.78
N LEU A 138 9.01 -14.90 -2.54
CA LEU A 138 8.72 -13.64 -1.88
C LEU A 138 9.54 -13.53 -0.61
N ARG A 139 9.91 -12.31 -0.26
CA ARG A 139 10.52 -12.02 1.03
C ARG A 139 9.49 -11.39 1.95
N ARG A 140 9.28 -11.96 3.14
CA ARG A 140 8.45 -11.32 4.17
C ARG A 140 9.19 -10.10 4.72
N VAL A 141 8.46 -8.99 4.87
CA VAL A 141 9.02 -7.75 5.44
C VAL A 141 8.08 -7.18 6.50
N SER A 142 8.67 -6.40 7.42
CA SER A 142 7.88 -5.60 8.38
C SER A 142 7.22 -4.41 7.69
N LEU A 143 6.23 -3.78 8.35
CA LEU A 143 5.62 -2.53 7.86
C LEU A 143 6.67 -1.43 7.64
N PHE A 144 7.60 -1.28 8.58
CA PHE A 144 8.66 -0.28 8.46
C PHE A 144 9.56 -0.54 7.25
N GLN A 145 9.95 -1.80 7.04
CA GLN A 145 10.71 -2.20 5.86
C GLN A 145 9.92 -1.99 4.56
N ALA A 146 8.62 -2.29 4.53
CA ALA A 146 7.78 -2.05 3.36
C ALA A 146 7.70 -0.55 3.00
N ILE A 147 7.57 0.31 4.02
CA ILE A 147 7.61 1.78 3.85
C ILE A 147 8.97 2.23 3.32
N LEU A 148 10.07 1.76 3.92
CA LEU A 148 11.42 2.10 3.45
C LEU A 148 11.72 1.57 2.05
N HIS A 149 11.14 0.43 1.68
CA HIS A 149 11.28 -0.15 0.35
C HIS A 149 10.78 0.79 -0.75
N ALA A 150 9.79 1.64 -0.46
CA ALA A 150 9.30 2.65 -1.40
C ALA A 150 10.33 3.74 -1.72
N PHE A 151 11.37 3.89 -0.90
CA PHE A 151 12.49 4.81 -1.13
C PHE A 151 13.76 4.10 -1.64
N SER A 152 13.71 2.78 -1.76
CA SER A 152 14.86 1.97 -2.15
C SER A 152 14.99 1.86 -3.67
N ILE A 153 16.21 1.59 -4.12
CA ILE A 153 16.50 1.32 -5.53
C ILE A 153 15.88 -0.04 -5.92
N PRO A 154 15.30 -0.17 -7.12
CA PRO A 154 14.74 -1.44 -7.60
C PRO A 154 15.71 -2.61 -7.44
N GLN A 155 15.26 -3.67 -6.79
CA GLN A 155 16.04 -4.90 -6.64
C GLN A 155 15.56 -5.94 -7.66
N THR A 156 16.44 -6.33 -8.58
CA THR A 156 16.12 -7.38 -9.57
C THR A 156 16.32 -8.79 -9.01
N HIS A 157 17.20 -8.93 -8.03
CA HIS A 157 17.55 -10.21 -7.42
C HIS A 157 17.41 -10.17 -5.90
N PRO A 158 16.99 -11.31 -5.30
CA PRO A 158 16.88 -11.40 -3.86
C PRO A 158 18.26 -11.30 -3.22
N SER A 159 18.46 -10.26 -2.40
CA SER A 159 19.72 -10.06 -1.66
C SER A 159 19.85 -10.98 -0.43
N SER A 160 18.81 -11.74 -0.10
CA SER A 160 18.75 -12.57 1.11
C SER A 160 18.31 -13.99 0.83
N SER A 161 18.81 -14.92 1.65
CA SER A 161 18.40 -16.32 1.65
C SER A 161 16.99 -16.58 2.19
N ASP A 162 16.39 -15.61 2.90
CA ASP A 162 15.07 -15.74 3.53
C ASP A 162 13.92 -15.54 2.53
N LEU A 163 13.81 -16.49 1.60
CA LEU A 163 12.80 -16.53 0.56
C LEU A 163 11.73 -17.56 0.90
N THR A 164 10.49 -17.13 0.77
CA THR A 164 9.29 -17.90 1.10
C THR A 164 8.33 -17.93 -0.07
N ASP A 165 7.49 -18.95 -0.15
CA ASP A 165 6.46 -19.04 -1.18
C ASP A 165 5.13 -18.52 -0.63
N LEU A 166 4.30 -17.94 -1.50
CA LEU A 166 2.98 -17.44 -1.13
C LEU A 166 2.08 -18.51 -0.46
N PRO A 167 2.02 -19.77 -0.97
CA PRO A 167 1.30 -20.85 -0.29
C PRO A 167 1.79 -21.13 1.14
N SER A 168 3.10 -21.08 1.34
CA SER A 168 3.71 -21.36 2.65
C SER A 168 3.35 -20.26 3.64
N LEU A 169 3.33 -19.00 3.20
CA LEU A 169 2.89 -17.88 4.03
C LEU A 169 1.40 -17.96 4.37
N LEU A 170 0.55 -18.35 3.41
CA LEU A 170 -0.90 -18.53 3.65
C LEU A 170 -1.18 -19.62 4.70
N LYS A 171 -0.44 -20.73 4.64
CA LYS A 171 -0.52 -21.79 5.65
C LYS A 171 -0.04 -21.33 7.03
N GLN A 172 1.01 -20.52 7.07
CA GLN A 172 1.59 -20.03 8.31
C GLN A 172 0.71 -18.97 8.98
N TYR A 173 -0.01 -18.16 8.19
CA TYR A 173 -0.83 -17.05 8.69
C TYR A 173 -2.26 -17.09 8.12
N PRO A 174 -3.05 -18.12 8.47
CA PRO A 174 -4.40 -18.31 7.91
C PRO A 174 -5.37 -17.20 8.31
N HIS A 175 -5.10 -16.51 9.42
CA HIS A 175 -5.96 -15.44 9.95
C HIS A 175 -5.58 -14.02 9.48
N HIS A 176 -4.58 -13.88 8.60
CA HIS A 176 -4.12 -12.58 8.11
C HIS A 176 -4.24 -12.49 6.59
N CYS A 177 -4.41 -11.26 6.08
CA CYS A 177 -4.26 -11.00 4.66
C CYS A 177 -2.78 -10.88 4.31
N ILE A 178 -2.38 -11.29 3.12
CA ILE A 178 -1.01 -11.14 2.62
C ILE A 178 -1.00 -10.11 1.51
N VAL A 179 -0.20 -9.06 1.65
CA VAL A 179 -0.02 -8.05 0.60
C VAL A 179 1.20 -8.41 -0.24
N VAL A 180 1.00 -8.40 -1.55
CA VAL A 180 2.03 -8.59 -2.56
C VAL A 180 2.06 -7.35 -3.45
N TYR A 181 3.26 -6.81 -3.65
CA TYR A 181 3.53 -5.79 -4.65
C TYR A 181 4.12 -6.47 -5.89
N PRO A 182 3.32 -6.78 -6.92
CA PRO A 182 3.78 -7.53 -8.09
C PRO A 182 4.70 -6.71 -8.99
N GLU A 183 4.63 -5.38 -8.93
CA GLU A 183 5.49 -4.47 -9.72
C GLU A 183 6.95 -4.42 -9.24
N CYS A 184 7.28 -5.10 -8.13
CA CYS A 184 8.63 -5.21 -7.51
C CYS A 184 9.28 -3.90 -7.03
N THR A 185 8.87 -2.74 -7.55
CA THR A 185 9.45 -1.43 -7.26
C THR A 185 8.36 -0.35 -7.29
N PRO A 186 8.54 0.78 -6.58
CA PRO A 186 7.62 1.90 -6.70
C PRO A 186 7.56 2.42 -8.15
N THR A 187 6.35 2.55 -8.69
CA THR A 187 6.07 3.13 -10.01
C THR A 187 5.65 4.60 -9.89
N ASN A 188 5.74 5.34 -10.99
CA ASN A 188 5.31 6.73 -11.09
C ASN A 188 3.77 6.89 -11.26
N GLY A 189 3.01 5.79 -11.20
CA GLY A 189 1.55 5.77 -11.31
C GLY A 189 1.01 6.12 -12.69
N LYS A 190 1.85 6.15 -13.73
CA LYS A 190 1.44 6.42 -15.11
C LYS A 190 1.32 5.16 -15.97
N GLY A 191 1.85 4.05 -15.49
CA GLY A 191 1.81 2.75 -16.13
C GLY A 191 2.04 1.66 -15.10
N ILE A 192 1.63 0.46 -15.47
CA ILE A 192 1.84 -0.76 -14.68
C ILE A 192 3.15 -1.38 -15.16
N LEU A 193 4.06 -1.67 -14.23
CA LEU A 193 5.27 -2.42 -14.55
C LEU A 193 4.97 -3.90 -14.80
N GLU A 194 5.91 -4.60 -15.42
CA GLU A 194 5.78 -6.05 -15.61
C GLU A 194 5.58 -6.74 -14.26
N LEU A 195 4.53 -7.57 -14.18
CA LEU A 195 4.15 -8.23 -12.95
C LEU A 195 5.08 -9.41 -12.69
N SER A 196 5.62 -9.46 -11.47
CA SER A 196 6.42 -10.57 -10.97
C SER A 196 5.68 -11.91 -11.11
N PRO A 197 6.39 -12.99 -11.45
CA PRO A 197 5.82 -14.33 -11.46
C PRO A 197 5.38 -14.79 -10.05
N SER A 198 5.76 -14.09 -8.97
CA SER A 198 5.30 -14.38 -7.60
C SER A 198 3.79 -14.44 -7.47
N ILE A 199 3.03 -13.66 -8.24
CA ILE A 199 1.56 -13.70 -8.22
C ILE A 199 0.98 -15.03 -8.74
N THR A 200 1.70 -15.68 -9.68
CA THR A 200 1.26 -16.96 -10.25
C THR A 200 1.38 -18.12 -9.25
N SER A 201 2.19 -17.96 -8.20
CA SER A 201 2.33 -18.98 -7.15
C SER A 201 1.03 -19.20 -6.35
N ALA A 202 0.09 -18.25 -6.38
CA ALA A 202 -1.21 -18.35 -5.74
C ALA A 202 -2.13 -19.40 -6.39
N HIS A 203 -2.03 -19.60 -7.71
CA HIS A 203 -2.98 -20.39 -8.51
C HIS A 203 -2.91 -21.91 -8.24
N ARG A 204 -1.92 -22.40 -7.50
CA ARG A 204 -1.80 -23.84 -7.19
C ARG A 204 -2.80 -24.33 -6.11
N TRP A 205 -3.80 -23.54 -5.74
CA TRP A 205 -4.76 -23.80 -4.64
C TRP A 205 -6.25 -23.70 -5.02
N CYS A 206 -6.59 -23.65 -6.31
CA CYS A 206 -7.97 -23.85 -6.77
C CYS A 206 -8.22 -25.33 -7.10
#